data_AF-A0A0A1HV45-F1
#
_entry.id   AF-A0A0A1HV45-F1
#
_cell.length_a   1.000
_cell.length_b   1.000
_cell.length_c   1.000
_cell.angle_alpha   90.00
_cell.angle_beta   90.00
_cell.angle_gamma   90.00
#
_symmetry.space_group_name_H-M   'P 1'
#
loop_
_entity.id
_entity.type
_entity.pdbx_description
1 polymer ?
#
loop_
_entity_poly.entity_id
_entity_poly.type
_entity_poly.pdbx_seq_one_letter_code
_entity_poly.pdbx_strand_id
1 'polypeptide(L)' 'MLGMSDRVLVMHEGDLMGTLDRSEATQERVMQLASGLA' A
#
# COMPACT_ATOMS: atom_id res chain seq x y z
N MET A 1 14.43 11.70 15.15
CA MET A 1 13.66 10.46 14.98
C MET A 1 13.47 10.24 13.48
N LEU A 2 14.19 9.30 12.88
CA LEU A 2 13.80 8.76 11.58
C LEU A 2 12.64 7.80 11.86
N GLY A 3 11.44 8.10 11.37
CA GLY A 3 10.24 7.29 11.56
C GLY A 3 10.43 5.93 10.90
N MET A 4 10.92 4.96 11.65
CA MET A 4 11.11 3.60 11.17
C MET A 4 9.77 2.87 11.17
N SER A 5 9.20 2.82 9.97
CA SER A 5 8.77 1.56 9.36
C SER A 5 7.46 0.94 9.83
N ASP A 6 6.35 1.62 9.57
CA ASP A 6 5.10 0.92 9.26
C ASP A 6 4.75 1.18 7.78
N ARG A 7 5.34 0.42 6.86
CA ARG A 7 4.97 0.45 5.43
C ARG A 7 4.12 -0.75 5.10
N VAL A 8 2.98 -0.50 4.47
CA VAL A 8 2.04 -1.51 3.98
C VAL A 8 2.32 -1.72 2.50
N LEU A 9 2.75 -2.93 2.15
CA LEU A 9 2.90 -3.35 0.75
C LEU A 9 1.56 -3.90 0.26
N VAL A 10 1.10 -3.46 -0.90
CA VAL A 10 -0.09 -4.01 -1.56
C VAL A 10 0.37 -4.83 -2.76
N MET A 11 -0.09 -6.08 -2.83
CA MET A 11 0.22 -6.99 -3.94
C MET A 11 -1.06 -7.43 -4.65
N HIS A 12 -0.98 -7.63 -5.96
CA HIS A 12 -2.04 -8.16 -6.79
C HIS A 12 -1.44 -9.05 -7.87
N GLU A 13 -1.94 -10.28 -8.01
CA GLU A 13 -1.47 -11.28 -9.00
C GLU A 13 0.04 -11.60 -8.96
N GLY A 14 0.69 -11.41 -7.81
CA GLY A 14 2.12 -11.65 -7.64
C GLY A 14 3.00 -10.44 -7.96
N ASP A 15 2.40 -9.34 -8.42
CA ASP A 15 3.08 -8.07 -8.62
C ASP A 15 2.87 -7.12 -7.43
N LEU A 16 3.92 -6.35 -7.12
CA LEU A 16 3.86 -5.28 -6.13
C LEU A 16 3.14 -4.08 -6.75
N MET A 17 1.93 -3.80 -6.29
CA MET A 17 1.14 -2.66 -6.76
C MET A 17 1.57 -1.35 -6.12
N GLY A 18 2.11 -1.39 -4.90
CA GLY A 18 2.68 -0.21 -4.27
C GLY A 18 2.98 -0.36 -2.79
N THR A 19 3.53 0.70 -2.22
CA THR A 19 3.80 0.83 -0.79
C THR A 19 3.13 2.07 -0.24
N LEU A 20 2.38 1.90 0.83
CA LEU A 20 1.76 2.99 1.60
C LEU A 20 2.46 3.11 2.93
N ASP A 21 2.69 4.33 3.41
CA ASP A 21 2.97 4.51 4.83
C ASP A 21 1.70 4.23 5.64
N ARG A 22 1.83 3.82 6.90
CA ARG A 22 0.69 3.48 7.77
C ARG A 22 -0.36 4.59 7.89
N SER A 23 0.06 5.84 7.84
CA SER A 23 -0.85 6.99 7.85
C SER A 23 -1.69 7.10 6.57
N GLU A 24 -1.24 6.48 5.48
CA GLU A 24 -1.84 6.52 4.15
C GLU A 24 -2.56 5.23 3.78
N ALA A 25 -2.41 4.18 4.58
CA ALA A 25 -3.05 2.87 4.40
C ALA A 25 -4.56 2.91 4.75
N THR A 26 -5.30 3.80 4.09
CA THR A 26 -6.76 3.87 4.17
C THR A 26 -7.38 2.77 3.31
N GLN A 27 -8.61 2.36 3.64
CA GLN A 27 -9.33 1.34 2.89
C GLN A 27 -9.44 1.68 1.39
N GLU A 28 -9.73 2.93 1.03
CA GLU A 28 -9.80 3.35 -0.37
C GLU A 28 -8.46 3.20 -1.10
N ARG A 29 -7.35 3.62 -0.49
CA ARG A 29 -6.03 3.49 -1.13
C ARG A 29 -5.59 2.04 -1.26
N VAL A 30 -5.87 1.22 -0.25
CA VAL A 30 -5.59 -0.22 -0.31
C VAL A 30 -6.41 -0.88 -1.42
N MET A 31 -7.71 -0.56 -1.52
CA MET A 31 -8.59 -1.11 -2.57
C MET A 31 -8.18 -0.65 -3.97
N GLN A 32 -7.77 0.62 -4.13
CA GLN A 32 -7.26 1.13 -5.41
C GLN A 32 -6.05 0.32 -5.87
N LEU A 33 -5.04 0.16 -5.00
CA LEU A 33 -3.84 -0.62 -5.32
C LEU A 33 -4.16 -2.12 -5.52
N ALA A 34 -5.04 -2.70 -4.70
CA ALA A 34 -5.38 -4.12 -4.78
C ALA A 34 -6.26 -4.48 -6.00
N SER A 35 -7.00 -3.51 -6.54
CA SER A 35 -7.85 -3.71 -7.72
C SER A 35 -7.08 -3.76 -9.05
N GLY A 36 -5.77 -3.43 -9.04
CA GLY A 36 -4.97 -3.35 -10.26
C GLY A 36 -5.38 -2.21 -11.21
N LEU A 37 -6.21 -1.27 -10.75
CA LEU A 37 -6.69 -0.12 -11.52
C LEU A 37 -5.76 1.11 -11.41
N ALA A 38 -4.50 0.92 -10.99
CA ALA A 38 -3.51 1.97 -10.83
C ALA A 38 -2.71 2.24 -12.11
#